data_AF-A0A9X2XRR4-F1
#
_entry.id   AF-A0A9X2XRR4-F1
#
_cell.length_a   1.000
_cell.length_b   1.000
_cell.length_c   1.000
_cell.angle_alpha   90.00
_cell.angle_beta   90.00
_cell.angle_gamma   90.00
#
_symmetry.space_group_name_H-M   'P 1'
#
loop_
_entity.id
_entity.type
_entity.pdbx_description
1 polymer ?
#
loop_
_entity_poly.entity_id
_entity_poly.type
_entity_poly.pdbx_seq_one_letter_code
_entity_poly.pdbx_strand_id
1 'polypeptide(L)'
;MTYDQNIDVYEHGIVVSDGERPPSGLSLIATTRQPIYNSYSLTLVDRDGTSLNHRAVHALDVPGAHAVVDYHEESDARFFLRESLYHLNNVIDKYIWACQLFEELHGHYEGPRSGNTGDSRVLFEIDAYLGAARRVYEAISKVLWKHYHPGEKGRWDSIRTATRAIASGNSKVPAQLGGQIVDSWNAYGAKLADYRNFVAHTGALSEGETCWLHRYDRRWGASVMLLENPENKKRVPLRPDVGIDALAYCYEVAIHLVKLCEQVAATDAVADYLANPPGYGGLPASPRWEAARNAYR
;
A
#
# COMPACT_ATOMS: atom_id res chain seq x y z
N MET A 1 1.88 4.45 -35.38
CA MET A 1 1.23 5.78 -35.31
C MET A 1 2.11 6.61 -34.39
N THR A 2 2.86 7.58 -34.93
CA THR A 2 3.70 8.50 -34.15
C THR A 2 2.81 9.67 -33.73
N TYR A 3 2.66 9.86 -32.42
CA TYR A 3 1.89 10.96 -31.84
C TYR A 3 2.76 12.23 -31.74
N ASP A 4 2.12 13.39 -31.77
CA ASP A 4 2.79 14.70 -31.63
C ASP A 4 3.55 14.79 -30.29
N GLN A 5 4.62 15.60 -30.27
CA GLN A 5 5.61 15.68 -29.19
C GLN A 5 5.08 16.14 -27.81
N ASN A 6 3.77 16.39 -27.66
CA ASN A 6 3.13 16.82 -26.42
C ASN A 6 1.97 15.89 -25.97
N ILE A 7 1.90 14.66 -26.49
CA ILE A 7 0.89 13.68 -26.09
C ILE A 7 1.55 12.61 -25.23
N ASP A 8 1.25 12.60 -23.93
CA ASP A 8 1.63 11.50 -23.04
C ASP A 8 0.79 10.27 -23.38
N VAL A 9 1.35 9.37 -24.18
CA VAL A 9 0.71 8.12 -24.57
C VAL A 9 1.08 7.04 -23.56
N TYR A 10 0.18 6.78 -22.61
CA TYR A 10 0.31 5.65 -21.70
C TYR A 10 -0.17 4.37 -22.40
N GLU A 11 0.44 3.21 -22.14
CA GLU A 11 0.21 1.96 -22.87
C GLU A 11 -1.23 1.40 -22.74
N HIS A 12 -2.04 1.96 -21.85
CA HIS A 12 -3.49 1.72 -21.71
C HIS A 12 -4.38 2.86 -22.23
N GLY A 13 -3.73 3.89 -22.79
CA GLY A 13 -4.16 4.83 -23.81
C GLY A 13 -5.35 5.73 -23.50
N ILE A 14 -5.36 6.37 -22.34
CA ILE A 14 -6.08 7.63 -22.25
C ILE A 14 -5.16 8.69 -22.86
N VAL A 15 -5.48 9.10 -24.09
CA VAL A 15 -4.99 10.38 -24.63
C VAL A 15 -5.85 11.43 -23.95
N VAL A 16 -5.23 12.30 -23.15
CA VAL A 16 -5.94 13.46 -22.61
C VAL A 16 -5.59 14.63 -23.51
N SER A 17 -6.61 15.21 -24.15
CA SER A 17 -6.42 16.45 -24.90
C SER A 17 -6.03 17.57 -23.93
N ASP A 18 -5.15 18.49 -24.38
CA ASP A 18 -4.69 19.64 -23.59
C ASP A 18 -5.87 20.36 -22.93
N GLY A 19 -5.92 20.37 -21.58
CA GLY A 19 -6.91 21.09 -20.79
C GLY A 19 -7.93 20.24 -19.99
N GLU A 20 -8.04 18.93 -20.23
CA GLU A 20 -8.83 18.03 -19.37
C GLU A 20 -7.95 17.38 -18.30
N ARG A 21 -8.50 17.13 -17.09
CA ARG A 21 -7.80 16.38 -16.05
C ARG A 21 -8.39 14.97 -15.96
N PRO A 22 -7.62 13.89 -16.23
CA PRO A 22 -8.11 12.55 -15.95
C PRO A 22 -8.37 12.42 -14.44
N PRO A 23 -9.34 11.59 -14.01
CA PRO A 23 -9.44 11.17 -12.61
C PRO A 23 -8.07 10.69 -12.11
N SER A 24 -7.71 11.03 -10.87
CA SER A 24 -6.37 10.76 -10.31
C SER A 24 -5.97 9.28 -10.40
N GLY A 25 -6.92 8.34 -10.34
CA GLY A 25 -6.64 6.91 -10.49
C GLY A 25 -6.19 6.50 -11.90
N LEU A 26 -6.68 7.20 -12.92
CA LEU A 26 -6.43 6.90 -14.33
C LEU A 26 -5.11 7.50 -14.85
N SER A 27 -4.62 8.59 -14.25
CA SER A 27 -3.26 9.11 -14.54
C SER A 27 -2.14 8.25 -13.93
N LEU A 28 -2.48 7.32 -13.04
CA LEU A 28 -1.53 6.47 -12.32
C LEU A 28 -1.29 5.10 -13.00
N ILE A 29 -2.23 4.60 -13.83
CA ILE A 29 -2.10 3.35 -14.63
C ILE A 29 -1.21 3.57 -15.89
N ALA A 30 -0.27 4.48 -15.74
CA ALA A 30 0.64 5.02 -16.73
C ALA A 30 2.03 4.32 -16.69
N THR A 31 2.14 3.14 -16.07
CA THR A 31 3.43 2.53 -15.78
C THR A 31 3.87 1.60 -16.91
N THR A 32 5.07 1.88 -17.41
CA THR A 32 5.73 1.24 -18.55
C THR A 32 5.96 -0.24 -18.36
N ARG A 33 5.76 -1.04 -19.43
CA ARG A 33 6.19 -2.44 -19.46
C ARG A 33 7.72 -2.53 -19.55
N GLN A 34 8.37 -2.90 -18.45
CA GLN A 34 9.62 -3.66 -18.54
C GLN A 34 9.32 -5.16 -18.35
N PRO A 35 9.98 -6.05 -19.11
CA PRO A 35 9.81 -7.49 -18.94
C PRO A 35 10.53 -7.92 -17.66
N ILE A 36 9.82 -8.32 -16.60
CA ILE A 36 10.49 -8.80 -15.38
C ILE A 36 9.87 -10.08 -14.84
N TYR A 37 10.80 -11.00 -14.61
CA TYR A 37 10.71 -12.26 -13.87
C TYR A 37 10.00 -12.12 -12.51
N ASN A 38 9.35 -13.21 -12.08
CA ASN A 38 8.61 -13.43 -10.82
C ASN A 38 7.13 -13.04 -10.84
N SER A 39 6.28 -14.03 -11.18
CA SER A 39 4.90 -14.27 -10.69
C SER A 39 3.87 -13.14 -10.54
N TYR A 40 4.15 -11.90 -10.96
CA TYR A 40 3.23 -10.76 -10.96
C TYR A 40 2.98 -10.33 -12.42
N SER A 41 1.73 -10.02 -12.77
CA SER A 41 1.29 -9.61 -14.12
C SER A 41 1.69 -8.18 -14.49
N LEU A 42 1.94 -7.31 -13.49
CA LEU A 42 2.24 -5.89 -13.65
C LEU A 42 3.38 -5.44 -12.73
N THR A 43 4.21 -4.51 -13.22
CA THR A 43 5.23 -3.82 -12.41
C THR A 43 4.78 -2.38 -12.18
N LEU A 44 4.60 -2.02 -10.92
CA LEU A 44 4.39 -0.62 -10.52
C LEU A 44 5.74 0.10 -10.59
N VAL A 45 5.81 1.16 -11.40
CA VAL A 45 7.01 1.96 -11.62
C VAL A 45 6.76 3.37 -11.07
N ASP A 46 7.62 3.82 -10.16
CA ASP A 46 7.56 5.17 -9.58
C ASP A 46 7.93 6.23 -10.63
N ARG A 47 7.69 7.52 -10.34
CA ARG A 47 7.93 8.64 -11.26
C ARG A 47 9.39 8.76 -11.72
N ASP A 48 10.31 8.18 -10.97
CA ASP A 48 11.75 8.14 -11.27
C ASP A 48 12.18 6.90 -12.08
N GLY A 49 11.24 6.04 -12.47
CA GLY A 49 11.51 4.82 -13.23
C GLY A 49 11.87 3.60 -12.38
N THR A 50 11.86 3.70 -11.04
CA THR A 50 12.16 2.58 -10.16
C THR A 50 10.94 1.68 -9.91
N SER A 51 11.15 0.36 -9.87
CA SER A 51 10.07 -0.57 -9.57
C SER A 51 9.72 -0.55 -8.08
N LEU A 52 8.47 -0.19 -7.77
CA LEU A 52 7.93 -0.19 -6.40
C LEU A 52 7.92 -1.62 -5.82
N ASN A 53 7.58 -2.62 -6.64
CA ASN A 53 7.62 -4.03 -6.24
C ASN A 53 9.05 -4.48 -5.90
N HIS A 54 10.04 -4.08 -6.71
CA HIS A 54 11.45 -4.37 -6.45
C HIS A 54 11.91 -3.73 -5.12
N ARG A 55 11.60 -2.45 -4.93
CA ARG A 55 11.92 -1.71 -3.69
C ARG A 55 11.30 -2.38 -2.46
N ALA A 56 10.03 -2.76 -2.53
CA ALA A 56 9.35 -3.44 -1.44
C ALA A 56 9.90 -4.85 -1.13
N VAL A 57 10.43 -5.56 -2.12
CA VAL A 57 11.10 -6.85 -1.90
C VAL A 57 12.37 -6.67 -1.08
N HIS A 58 13.10 -5.57 -1.27
CA HIS A 58 14.36 -5.29 -0.58
C HIS A 58 14.20 -4.47 0.71
N ALA A 59 13.04 -3.85 0.92
CA ALA A 59 12.74 -3.14 2.15
C ALA A 59 12.71 -4.12 3.33
N LEU A 60 13.54 -3.88 4.36
CA LEU A 60 13.71 -4.78 5.49
C LEU A 60 14.06 -6.21 5.01
N ASP A 61 15.11 -6.35 4.20
CA ASP A 61 15.68 -7.66 3.86
C ASP A 61 16.86 -7.99 4.77
N VAL A 62 17.01 -9.26 5.14
CA VAL A 62 18.19 -9.76 5.85
C VAL A 62 19.01 -10.63 4.90
N PRO A 63 20.26 -10.25 4.62
CA PRO A 63 21.14 -11.07 3.81
C PRO A 63 21.56 -12.35 4.55
N GLY A 64 21.41 -13.49 3.88
CA GLY A 64 21.92 -14.78 4.36
C GLY A 64 20.99 -15.56 5.30
N ALA A 65 21.44 -16.75 5.72
CA ALA A 65 20.67 -17.63 6.59
C ALA A 65 20.65 -17.11 8.03
N HIS A 66 19.47 -17.04 8.64
CA HIS A 66 19.27 -16.50 9.99
C HIS A 66 18.11 -17.23 10.70
N ALA A 67 18.03 -17.08 12.02
CA ALA A 67 16.93 -17.65 12.80
C ALA A 67 15.65 -16.82 12.67
N VAL A 68 14.52 -17.46 12.37
CA VAL A 68 13.22 -16.80 12.18
C VAL A 68 12.77 -16.02 13.43
N VAL A 69 13.05 -16.53 14.63
CA VAL A 69 12.68 -15.88 15.90
C VAL A 69 13.35 -14.52 16.10
N ASP A 70 14.53 -14.37 15.51
CA ASP A 70 15.29 -13.13 15.59
C ASP A 70 14.71 -12.10 14.62
N TYR A 71 14.19 -12.53 13.47
CA TYR A 71 13.72 -11.64 12.41
C TYR A 71 12.19 -11.47 12.29
N HIS A 72 11.44 -11.97 13.27
CA HIS A 72 9.99 -12.06 13.17
C HIS A 72 9.31 -10.70 12.93
N GLU A 73 9.69 -9.66 13.67
CA GLU A 73 9.02 -8.36 13.59
C GLU A 73 9.24 -7.65 12.22
N GLU A 74 10.44 -7.69 11.68
CA GLU A 74 10.76 -7.11 10.37
C GLU A 74 10.22 -7.97 9.22
N SER A 75 10.25 -9.30 9.37
CA SER A 75 9.62 -10.23 8.44
C SER A 75 8.11 -9.99 8.35
N ASP A 76 7.44 -9.71 9.47
CA ASP A 76 6.03 -9.31 9.49
C ASP A 76 5.81 -8.03 8.66
N ALA A 77 6.62 -7.00 8.89
CA ALA A 77 6.50 -5.73 8.16
C ALA A 77 6.69 -5.91 6.65
N ARG A 78 7.72 -6.68 6.24
CA ARG A 78 7.96 -7.03 4.84
C ARG A 78 6.82 -7.86 4.25
N PHE A 79 6.32 -8.85 4.99
CA PHE A 79 5.21 -9.69 4.54
C PHE A 79 3.97 -8.85 4.26
N PHE A 80 3.56 -7.99 5.21
CA PHE A 80 2.38 -7.14 5.04
C PHE A 80 2.56 -6.10 3.94
N LEU A 81 3.78 -5.59 3.72
CA LEU A 81 4.07 -4.67 2.61
C LEU A 81 3.92 -5.37 1.26
N ARG A 82 4.39 -6.62 1.16
CA ARG A 82 4.22 -7.42 -0.07
C ARG A 82 2.77 -7.82 -0.30
N GLU A 83 2.05 -8.16 0.78
CA GLU A 83 0.63 -8.46 0.73
C GLU A 83 -0.19 -7.26 0.23
N SER A 84 0.10 -6.04 0.71
CA SER A 84 -0.59 -4.84 0.23
C SER A 84 -0.32 -4.59 -1.26
N LEU A 85 0.91 -4.74 -1.74
CA LEU A 85 1.23 -4.61 -3.16
C LEU A 85 0.59 -5.70 -4.03
N TYR A 86 0.47 -6.93 -3.52
CA TYR A 86 -0.26 -7.99 -4.19
C TYR A 86 -1.73 -7.59 -4.43
N HIS A 87 -2.42 -7.10 -3.40
CA HIS A 87 -3.80 -6.64 -3.53
C HIS A 87 -3.91 -5.42 -4.45
N LEU A 88 -2.96 -4.48 -4.40
CA LEU A 88 -2.96 -3.33 -5.32
C LEU A 88 -2.86 -3.77 -6.79
N ASN A 89 -1.98 -4.73 -7.10
CA ASN A 89 -1.88 -5.28 -8.45
C ASN A 89 -3.20 -5.94 -8.90
N ASN A 90 -3.85 -6.70 -8.00
CA ASN A 90 -5.16 -7.29 -8.28
C ASN A 90 -6.27 -6.25 -8.51
N VAL A 91 -6.25 -5.12 -7.76
CA VAL A 91 -7.17 -4.00 -8.00
C VAL A 91 -6.97 -3.46 -9.42
N ILE A 92 -5.72 -3.22 -9.83
CA ILE A 92 -5.39 -2.71 -11.16
C ILE A 92 -5.86 -3.69 -12.25
N ASP A 93 -5.56 -4.98 -12.10
CA ASP A 93 -5.99 -6.01 -13.05
C ASP A 93 -7.53 -6.04 -13.20
N LYS A 94 -8.26 -5.84 -12.10
CA LYS A 94 -9.73 -5.78 -12.14
C LYS A 94 -10.26 -4.51 -12.80
N TYR A 95 -9.61 -3.36 -12.58
CA TYR A 95 -9.96 -2.11 -13.28
C TYR A 95 -9.74 -2.26 -14.79
N ILE A 96 -8.59 -2.82 -15.20
CA ILE A 96 -8.27 -3.07 -16.61
C ILE A 96 -9.29 -4.03 -17.24
N TRP A 97 -9.56 -5.16 -16.58
CA TRP A 97 -10.55 -6.13 -17.05
C TRP A 97 -11.93 -5.49 -17.23
N ALA A 98 -12.36 -4.66 -16.27
CA ALA A 98 -13.64 -3.97 -16.34
C ALA A 98 -13.72 -3.01 -17.55
N CYS A 99 -12.66 -2.24 -17.80
CA CYS A 99 -12.59 -1.37 -18.98
C CYS A 99 -12.62 -2.17 -20.29
N GLN A 100 -11.86 -3.27 -20.38
CA GLN A 100 -11.83 -4.14 -21.57
C GLN A 100 -13.21 -4.73 -21.87
N LEU A 101 -13.89 -5.26 -20.85
CA LEU A 101 -15.24 -5.78 -20.98
C LEU A 101 -16.21 -4.73 -21.52
N PHE A 102 -16.13 -3.49 -21.01
CA PHE A 102 -16.98 -2.40 -21.48
C PHE A 102 -16.63 -1.92 -22.89
N GLU A 103 -15.37 -1.93 -23.29
CA GLU A 103 -14.99 -1.66 -24.69
C GLU A 103 -15.55 -2.72 -25.65
N GLU A 104 -15.48 -4.00 -25.28
CA GLU A 104 -16.00 -5.11 -26.10
C GLU A 104 -17.53 -5.03 -26.26
N LEU A 105 -18.25 -4.72 -25.18
CA LEU A 105 -19.72 -4.69 -25.18
C LEU A 105 -20.30 -3.35 -25.66
N HIS A 106 -19.59 -2.24 -25.45
CA HIS A 106 -20.13 -0.88 -25.59
C HIS A 106 -19.19 0.09 -26.33
N GLY A 107 -18.15 -0.38 -27.02
CA GLY A 107 -17.15 0.46 -27.70
C GLY A 107 -17.67 1.32 -28.87
N HIS A 108 -18.94 1.16 -29.27
CA HIS A 108 -19.56 1.97 -30.33
C HIS A 108 -19.86 3.42 -29.90
N TYR A 109 -19.78 4.36 -30.84
CA TYR A 109 -19.76 5.82 -30.57
C TYR A 109 -21.03 6.37 -29.89
N GLU A 110 -22.19 5.78 -30.18
CA GLU A 110 -23.49 6.17 -29.62
C GLU A 110 -23.87 5.39 -28.35
N GLY A 111 -22.94 4.59 -27.84
CA GLY A 111 -23.15 3.74 -26.67
C GLY A 111 -23.32 4.51 -25.36
N PRO A 112 -23.61 3.79 -24.26
CA PRO A 112 -23.73 4.38 -22.92
C PRO A 112 -22.46 5.17 -22.55
N ARG A 113 -22.64 6.26 -21.79
CA ARG A 113 -21.54 7.12 -21.30
C ARG A 113 -21.05 6.76 -19.90
N SER A 114 -21.84 5.98 -19.19
CA SER A 114 -21.52 5.43 -17.88
C SER A 114 -22.14 4.05 -17.73
N GLY A 115 -21.57 3.26 -16.84
CA GLY A 115 -22.14 1.98 -16.45
C GLY A 115 -21.43 1.42 -15.22
N ASN A 116 -21.78 0.19 -14.88
CA ASN A 116 -21.13 -0.52 -13.79
C ASN A 116 -21.04 -2.00 -14.13
N THR A 117 -20.03 -2.70 -13.60
CA THR A 117 -19.84 -4.13 -13.87
C THR A 117 -20.76 -5.04 -13.05
N GLY A 118 -21.40 -4.52 -11.99
CA GLY A 118 -22.07 -5.33 -10.99
C GLY A 118 -21.14 -6.27 -10.20
N ASP A 119 -19.82 -6.16 -10.36
CA ASP A 119 -18.83 -7.07 -9.78
C ASP A 119 -18.21 -6.49 -8.51
N SER A 120 -18.46 -7.16 -7.38
CA SER A 120 -17.94 -6.77 -6.06
C SER A 120 -16.51 -7.24 -5.78
N ARG A 121 -15.89 -8.05 -6.64
CA ARG A 121 -14.53 -8.60 -6.39
C ARG A 121 -13.47 -7.51 -6.22
N VAL A 122 -13.61 -6.39 -6.92
CA VAL A 122 -12.68 -5.25 -6.78
C VAL A 122 -12.74 -4.63 -5.39
N LEU A 123 -13.92 -4.66 -4.76
CA LEU A 123 -14.14 -4.14 -3.41
C LEU A 123 -13.43 -5.01 -2.37
N PHE A 124 -13.48 -6.33 -2.53
CA PHE A 124 -12.78 -7.26 -1.64
C PHE A 124 -11.27 -7.10 -1.73
N GLU A 125 -10.71 -6.84 -2.92
CA GLU A 125 -9.27 -6.55 -3.04
C GLU A 125 -8.91 -5.20 -2.42
N ILE A 126 -9.77 -4.18 -2.53
CA ILE A 126 -9.54 -2.89 -1.86
C ILE A 126 -9.58 -3.07 -0.33
N ASP A 127 -10.55 -3.80 0.22
CA ASP A 127 -10.59 -4.08 1.66
C ASP A 127 -9.35 -4.87 2.13
N ALA A 128 -8.97 -5.90 1.38
CA ALA A 128 -7.78 -6.68 1.67
C ALA A 128 -6.50 -5.82 1.63
N TYR A 129 -6.40 -4.91 0.64
CA TYR A 129 -5.34 -3.90 0.59
C TYR A 129 -5.32 -3.03 1.84
N LEU A 130 -6.46 -2.44 2.24
CA LEU A 130 -6.56 -1.54 3.40
C LEU A 130 -6.17 -2.28 4.68
N GLY A 131 -6.58 -3.54 4.81
CA GLY A 131 -6.19 -4.44 5.90
C GLY A 131 -4.69 -4.70 5.95
N ALA A 132 -4.08 -5.11 4.84
CA ALA A 132 -2.65 -5.37 4.74
C ALA A 132 -1.81 -4.10 4.99
N ALA A 133 -2.16 -2.99 4.34
CA ALA A 133 -1.51 -1.69 4.51
C ALA A 133 -1.54 -1.21 5.97
N ARG A 134 -2.66 -1.39 6.68
CA ARG A 134 -2.73 -1.08 8.11
C ARG A 134 -1.78 -1.97 8.92
N ARG A 135 -1.70 -3.27 8.61
CA ARG A 135 -0.80 -4.20 9.31
C ARG A 135 0.67 -3.84 9.14
N VAL A 136 1.06 -3.20 8.03
CA VAL A 136 2.42 -2.63 7.88
C VAL A 136 2.73 -1.64 9.00
N TYR A 137 1.84 -0.68 9.27
CA TYR A 137 2.03 0.27 10.38
C TYR A 137 2.13 -0.42 11.74
N GLU A 138 1.27 -1.39 12.00
CA GLU A 138 1.32 -2.16 13.26
C GLU A 138 2.64 -2.93 13.37
N ALA A 139 3.14 -3.53 12.28
CA ALA A 139 4.42 -4.22 12.27
C ALA A 139 5.60 -3.25 12.46
N ILE A 140 5.59 -2.07 11.84
CA ILE A 140 6.59 -1.01 12.08
C ILE A 140 6.66 -0.66 13.56
N SER A 141 5.52 -0.55 14.26
CA SER A 141 5.52 -0.27 15.70
C SER A 141 6.28 -1.34 16.50
N LYS A 142 6.18 -2.61 16.09
CA LYS A 142 6.90 -3.74 16.72
C LYS A 142 8.40 -3.70 16.39
N VAL A 143 8.76 -3.36 15.15
CA VAL A 143 10.17 -3.18 14.74
C VAL A 143 10.82 -2.06 15.57
N LEU A 144 10.16 -0.91 15.67
CA LEU A 144 10.65 0.21 16.48
C LEU A 144 10.80 -0.17 17.96
N TRP A 145 9.82 -0.87 18.53
CA TRP A 145 9.91 -1.34 19.92
C TRP A 145 11.09 -2.29 20.12
N LYS A 146 11.27 -3.27 19.22
CA LYS A 146 12.36 -4.26 19.28
C LYS A 146 13.72 -3.58 19.35
N HIS A 147 13.96 -2.57 18.51
CA HIS A 147 15.28 -1.94 18.36
C HIS A 147 15.54 -0.81 19.35
N TYR A 148 14.53 -0.02 19.70
CA TYR A 148 14.72 1.16 20.52
C TYR A 148 14.31 0.97 21.98
N HIS A 149 13.53 -0.06 22.31
CA HIS A 149 13.11 -0.38 23.67
C HIS A 149 13.53 -1.81 24.11
N PRO A 150 14.78 -2.25 23.86
CA PRO A 150 15.20 -3.60 24.19
C PRO A 150 15.17 -3.85 25.71
N GLY A 151 14.59 -4.97 26.12
CA GLY A 151 14.52 -5.40 27.53
C GLY A 151 13.48 -4.70 28.39
N GLU A 152 12.74 -3.72 27.84
CA GLU A 152 11.65 -3.07 28.56
C GLU A 152 10.41 -3.97 28.66
N LYS A 153 9.69 -3.88 29.79
CA LYS A 153 8.41 -4.57 29.98
C LYS A 153 7.29 -3.78 29.31
N GLY A 154 6.35 -4.52 28.72
CA GLY A 154 5.30 -3.95 27.88
C GLY A 154 5.71 -3.95 26.41
N ARG A 155 4.73 -3.73 25.53
CA ARG A 155 4.92 -3.42 24.11
C ARG A 155 3.93 -2.31 23.76
N TRP A 156 4.18 -1.57 22.70
CA TRP A 156 3.11 -0.76 22.12
C TRP A 156 2.04 -1.69 21.55
N ASP A 157 0.82 -1.55 22.03
CA ASP A 157 -0.34 -2.33 21.55
C ASP A 157 -0.73 -1.97 20.11
N SER A 158 -0.31 -0.80 19.63
CA SER A 158 -0.57 -0.33 18.27
C SER A 158 0.41 0.77 17.85
N ILE A 159 0.45 1.04 16.55
CA ILE A 159 1.14 2.22 16.00
C ILE A 159 0.63 3.54 16.61
N ARG A 160 -0.66 3.63 16.97
CA ARG A 160 -1.22 4.83 17.63
C ARG A 160 -0.60 5.06 19.01
N THR A 161 -0.32 3.98 19.74
CA THR A 161 0.37 4.07 21.03
C THR A 161 1.83 4.48 20.81
N ALA A 162 2.48 3.92 19.79
CA ALA A 162 3.85 4.26 19.42
C ALA A 162 4.00 5.75 19.05
N THR A 163 3.14 6.27 18.17
CA THR A 163 3.20 7.67 17.72
C THR A 163 2.94 8.64 18.87
N ARG A 164 2.04 8.31 19.81
CA ARG A 164 1.84 9.12 21.04
C ARG A 164 3.06 9.12 21.95
N ALA A 165 3.70 7.97 22.16
CA ALA A 165 4.92 7.87 22.94
C ALA A 165 6.05 8.69 22.30
N ILE A 166 6.20 8.60 20.97
CA ILE A 166 7.19 9.36 20.20
C ILE A 166 6.93 10.87 20.30
N ALA A 167 5.69 11.30 20.00
CA ALA A 167 5.33 12.72 20.01
C ALA A 167 5.43 13.36 21.41
N SER A 168 5.25 12.59 22.47
CA SER A 168 5.40 13.08 23.86
C SER A 168 6.84 13.05 24.38
N GLY A 169 7.82 12.62 23.56
CA GLY A 169 9.21 12.46 24.01
C GLY A 169 9.43 11.25 24.93
N ASN A 170 8.41 10.40 25.10
CA ASN A 170 8.45 9.18 25.92
C ASN A 170 8.88 7.96 25.09
N SER A 171 9.82 8.16 24.17
CA SER A 171 10.36 7.09 23.33
C SER A 171 11.87 7.27 23.13
N LYS A 172 12.56 6.15 22.93
CA LYS A 172 13.99 6.10 22.57
C LYS A 172 14.24 6.13 21.06
N VAL A 173 13.17 6.20 20.26
CA VAL A 173 13.27 6.34 18.80
C VAL A 173 13.93 7.69 18.47
N PRO A 174 14.95 7.74 17.60
CA PRO A 174 15.61 8.98 17.20
C PRO A 174 14.63 10.02 16.68
N ALA A 175 14.79 11.28 17.10
CA ALA A 175 13.82 12.34 16.81
C ALA A 175 13.49 12.51 15.32
N GLN A 176 14.49 12.35 14.44
CA GLN A 176 14.29 12.42 13.00
C GLN A 176 13.37 11.31 12.47
N LEU A 177 13.63 10.05 12.84
CA LEU A 177 12.77 8.92 12.48
C LEU A 177 11.40 9.04 13.15
N GLY A 178 11.37 9.42 14.43
CA GLY A 178 10.15 9.61 15.20
C GLY A 178 9.21 10.63 14.56
N GLY A 179 9.73 11.78 14.14
CA GLY A 179 8.99 12.79 13.40
C GLY A 179 8.40 12.23 12.10
N GLN A 180 9.21 11.54 11.30
CA GLN A 180 8.75 10.90 10.05
C GLN A 180 7.62 9.89 10.28
N ILE A 181 7.70 9.08 11.35
CA ILE A 181 6.68 8.09 11.71
C ILE A 181 5.37 8.76 12.15
N VAL A 182 5.46 9.81 12.98
CA VAL A 182 4.29 10.58 13.44
C VAL A 182 3.61 11.29 12.26
N ASP A 183 4.38 11.96 11.41
CA ASP A 183 3.88 12.67 10.24
C ASP A 183 3.23 11.69 9.24
N SER A 184 3.90 10.56 9.00
CA SER A 184 3.39 9.45 8.18
C SER A 184 2.04 8.94 8.69
N TRP A 185 1.93 8.68 10.00
CA TRP A 185 0.68 8.22 10.60
C TRP A 185 -0.43 9.26 10.48
N ASN A 186 -0.13 10.53 10.75
CA ASN A 186 -1.13 11.60 10.68
C ASN A 186 -1.61 11.87 9.26
N ALA A 187 -0.71 11.81 8.27
CA ALA A 187 -1.04 12.07 6.87
C ALA A 187 -1.77 10.90 6.18
N TYR A 188 -1.36 9.66 6.46
CA TYR A 188 -1.86 8.48 5.74
C TYR A 188 -2.50 7.44 6.66
N GLY A 189 -1.80 7.06 7.74
CA GLY A 189 -2.17 5.92 8.58
C GLY A 189 -3.49 6.08 9.34
N ALA A 190 -3.81 7.27 9.83
CA ALA A 190 -5.05 7.56 10.54
C ALA A 190 -6.26 7.36 9.62
N LYS A 191 -6.26 8.02 8.46
CA LYS A 191 -7.32 7.89 7.45
C LYS A 191 -7.46 6.45 6.94
N LEU A 192 -6.34 5.76 6.72
CA LEU A 192 -6.32 4.35 6.35
C LEU A 192 -7.01 3.47 7.39
N ALA A 193 -6.71 3.71 8.68
CA ALA A 193 -7.33 2.98 9.77
C ALA A 193 -8.83 3.24 9.87
N ASP A 194 -9.27 4.47 9.60
CA ASP A 194 -10.69 4.83 9.59
C ASP A 194 -11.44 4.16 8.44
N TYR A 195 -10.87 4.11 7.22
CA TYR A 195 -11.45 3.33 6.13
C TYR A 195 -11.60 1.85 6.48
N ARG A 196 -10.54 1.20 6.97
CA ARG A 196 -10.60 -0.21 7.37
C ARG A 196 -11.64 -0.43 8.48
N ASN A 197 -11.68 0.46 9.47
CA ASN A 197 -12.67 0.35 10.54
C ASN A 197 -14.08 0.51 9.98
N PHE A 198 -14.32 1.46 9.08
CA PHE A 198 -15.61 1.63 8.42
C PHE A 198 -16.04 0.35 7.71
N VAL A 199 -15.20 -0.19 6.81
CA VAL A 199 -15.51 -1.42 6.05
C VAL A 199 -15.80 -2.59 6.98
N ALA A 200 -14.98 -2.79 8.02
CA ALA A 200 -15.19 -3.87 8.98
C ALA A 200 -16.50 -3.77 9.76
N HIS A 201 -17.06 -2.57 9.93
CA HIS A 201 -18.31 -2.36 10.70
C HIS A 201 -19.55 -2.28 9.80
N THR A 202 -19.42 -1.80 8.57
CA THR A 202 -20.57 -1.56 7.68
C THR A 202 -20.71 -2.61 6.58
N GLY A 203 -19.65 -3.39 6.33
CA GLY A 203 -19.55 -4.35 5.22
C GLY A 203 -19.44 -3.70 3.85
N ALA A 204 -19.42 -2.37 3.76
CA ALA A 204 -19.54 -1.62 2.52
C ALA A 204 -18.39 -0.62 2.37
N LEU A 205 -17.86 -0.47 1.17
CA LEU A 205 -16.98 0.65 0.80
C LEU A 205 -17.82 1.90 0.44
N SER A 206 -19.04 1.72 -0.08
CA SER A 206 -20.11 2.71 -0.23
C SER A 206 -21.44 2.00 -0.54
N GLU A 207 -22.61 2.64 -0.34
CA GLU A 207 -23.95 2.03 -0.51
C GLU A 207 -24.31 1.70 -1.98
N GLY A 208 -23.43 2.04 -2.94
CA GLY A 208 -23.59 1.81 -4.39
C GLY A 208 -22.56 0.84 -4.99
N GLU A 209 -22.05 -0.08 -4.16
CA GLU A 209 -21.04 -1.15 -4.36
C GLU A 209 -20.77 -1.62 -5.81
N THR A 210 -20.22 -0.76 -6.65
CA THR A 210 -19.85 -1.14 -8.01
C THR A 210 -18.63 -0.38 -8.49
N CYS A 211 -17.81 -1.08 -9.26
CA CYS A 211 -16.83 -0.46 -10.15
C CYS A 211 -17.62 0.37 -11.18
N TRP A 212 -17.51 1.69 -11.09
CA TRP A 212 -18.13 2.63 -12.03
C TRP A 212 -17.25 2.80 -13.24
N LEU A 213 -17.86 2.72 -14.41
CA LEU A 213 -17.20 2.87 -15.70
C LEU A 213 -17.71 4.16 -16.32
N HIS A 214 -16.79 5.02 -16.73
CA HIS A 214 -17.09 6.28 -17.41
C HIS A 214 -16.29 6.39 -18.69
N ARG A 215 -16.89 6.97 -19.73
CA ARG A 215 -16.19 7.19 -20.99
C ARG A 215 -15.43 8.53 -20.95
N TYR A 216 -14.12 8.47 -21.18
CA TYR A 216 -13.20 9.60 -21.28
C TYR A 216 -12.49 9.53 -22.63
N ASP A 217 -12.62 10.58 -23.44
CA ASP A 217 -12.06 10.69 -24.79
C ASP A 217 -12.07 9.36 -25.58
N ARG A 218 -13.29 8.82 -25.74
CA ARG A 218 -13.60 7.57 -26.48
C ARG A 218 -13.21 6.27 -25.80
N ARG A 219 -12.52 6.29 -24.65
CA ARG A 219 -12.16 5.09 -23.87
C ARG A 219 -12.90 4.95 -22.54
N TRP A 220 -13.08 3.73 -22.06
CA TRP A 220 -13.61 3.49 -20.72
C TRP A 220 -12.54 3.62 -19.62
N GLY A 221 -12.90 4.32 -18.55
CA GLY A 221 -12.15 4.42 -17.31
C GLY A 221 -12.97 3.86 -16.15
N ALA A 222 -12.35 3.01 -15.34
CA ALA A 222 -12.93 2.40 -14.16
C ALA A 222 -12.59 3.19 -12.89
N SER A 223 -13.51 3.24 -11.94
CA SER A 223 -13.30 3.85 -10.64
C SER A 223 -14.17 3.20 -9.56
N VAL A 224 -13.59 3.06 -8.37
CA VAL A 224 -14.32 2.77 -7.13
C VAL A 224 -14.14 3.96 -6.21
N MET A 225 -15.24 4.59 -5.79
CA MET A 225 -15.17 5.75 -4.92
C MET A 225 -15.13 5.36 -3.45
N LEU A 226 -14.15 5.88 -2.72
CA LEU A 226 -14.07 5.86 -1.27
C LEU A 226 -14.84 7.05 -0.68
N LEU A 227 -15.40 6.85 0.52
CA LEU A 227 -16.00 7.93 1.32
C LEU A 227 -15.03 9.09 1.52
N GLU A 228 -15.46 10.32 1.28
CA GLU A 228 -14.64 11.50 1.53
C GLU A 228 -14.23 11.60 3.01
N ASN A 229 -15.15 11.22 3.92
CA ASN A 229 -14.91 11.17 5.35
C ASN A 229 -15.34 9.81 5.95
N PRO A 230 -14.40 8.86 6.15
CA PRO A 230 -14.71 7.56 6.75
C PRO A 230 -15.09 7.62 8.25
N GLU A 231 -14.80 8.72 8.95
CA GLU A 231 -15.22 8.90 10.35
C GLU A 231 -16.74 9.09 10.47
N ASN A 232 -17.34 9.70 9.44
CA ASN A 232 -18.76 9.94 9.38
C ASN A 232 -19.44 8.64 8.96
N LYS A 233 -19.77 7.79 9.93
CA LYS A 233 -20.40 6.46 9.78
C LYS A 233 -21.74 6.45 9.01
N LYS A 234 -22.18 7.60 8.48
CA LYS A 234 -23.36 7.71 7.63
C LYS A 234 -23.01 7.13 6.26
N ARG A 235 -23.81 6.16 5.81
CA ARG A 235 -23.79 5.71 4.42
C ARG A 235 -24.23 6.89 3.55
N VAL A 236 -23.30 7.45 2.77
CA VAL A 236 -23.60 8.46 1.77
C VAL A 236 -23.47 7.78 0.42
N PRO A 237 -24.53 7.74 -0.41
CA PRO A 237 -24.38 7.31 -1.79
C PRO A 237 -23.46 8.30 -2.50
N LEU A 238 -22.25 7.85 -2.84
CA LEU A 238 -21.32 8.64 -3.62
C LEU A 238 -21.70 8.51 -5.08
N ARG A 239 -21.85 9.66 -5.73
CA ARG A 239 -21.86 9.68 -7.19
C ARG A 239 -20.41 9.56 -7.68
N PRO A 240 -20.17 9.05 -8.89
CA PRO A 240 -18.81 8.87 -9.41
C PRO A 240 -18.01 10.16 -9.58
N ASP A 241 -18.67 11.32 -9.57
CA ASP A 241 -18.08 12.66 -9.61
C ASP A 241 -17.75 13.23 -8.22
N VAL A 242 -18.10 12.52 -7.15
CA VAL A 242 -17.99 12.96 -5.76
C VAL A 242 -17.30 11.87 -4.95
N GLY A 243 -15.98 11.94 -4.80
CA GLY A 243 -15.23 10.98 -3.99
C GLY A 243 -13.73 10.92 -4.29
N ILE A 244 -13.03 10.14 -3.48
CA ILE A 244 -11.62 9.80 -3.71
C ILE A 244 -11.58 8.45 -4.40
N ASP A 245 -10.94 8.39 -5.57
CA ASP A 245 -10.73 7.12 -6.26
C ASP A 245 -9.88 6.16 -5.42
N ALA A 246 -10.38 4.95 -5.22
CA ALA A 246 -9.75 3.95 -4.36
C ALA A 246 -8.40 3.50 -4.89
N LEU A 247 -8.27 3.34 -6.22
CA LEU A 247 -7.01 2.94 -6.82
C LEU A 247 -5.94 4.04 -6.60
N ALA A 248 -6.29 5.31 -6.82
CA ALA A 248 -5.42 6.43 -6.55
C ALA A 248 -4.95 6.47 -5.09
N TYR A 249 -5.91 6.37 -4.16
CA TYR A 249 -5.61 6.38 -2.73
C TYR A 249 -4.70 5.21 -2.32
N CYS A 250 -5.01 3.99 -2.77
CA CYS A 250 -4.21 2.81 -2.46
C CYS A 250 -2.80 2.92 -3.08
N TYR A 251 -2.67 3.49 -4.27
CA TYR A 251 -1.36 3.71 -4.88
C TYR A 251 -0.50 4.71 -4.08
N GLU A 252 -1.07 5.85 -3.69
CA GLU A 252 -0.37 6.84 -2.88
C GLU A 252 0.07 6.28 -1.52
N VAL A 253 -0.81 5.52 -0.86
CA VAL A 253 -0.48 4.82 0.39
C VAL A 253 0.62 3.78 0.17
N ALA A 254 0.61 3.05 -0.96
CA ALA A 254 1.61 2.03 -1.25
C ALA A 254 3.01 2.63 -1.44
N ILE A 255 3.14 3.69 -2.24
CA ILE A 255 4.43 4.41 -2.39
C ILE A 255 4.94 4.87 -1.03
N HIS A 256 4.05 5.49 -0.26
CA HIS A 256 4.41 6.03 1.05
C HIS A 256 4.86 4.93 2.01
N LEU A 257 4.16 3.79 2.05
CA LEU A 257 4.53 2.66 2.90
C LEU A 257 5.88 2.04 2.51
N VAL A 258 6.17 1.90 1.21
CA VAL A 258 7.48 1.42 0.75
C VAL A 258 8.58 2.37 1.23
N LYS A 259 8.41 3.69 1.00
CA LYS A 259 9.35 4.71 1.45
C LYS A 259 9.55 4.71 2.96
N LEU A 260 8.47 4.53 3.72
CA LEU A 260 8.52 4.46 5.17
C LEU A 260 9.31 3.24 5.65
N CYS A 261 9.09 2.07 5.05
CA CYS A 261 9.85 0.86 5.35
C CYS A 261 11.34 1.02 4.98
N GLU A 262 11.65 1.66 3.86
CA GLU A 262 13.04 2.00 3.49
C GLU A 262 13.69 2.93 4.53
N GLN A 263 12.97 3.95 5.01
CA GLN A 263 13.45 4.86 6.05
C GLN A 263 13.70 4.14 7.38
N VAL A 264 12.79 3.25 7.78
CA VAL A 264 12.96 2.41 8.98
C VAL A 264 14.16 1.47 8.81
N ALA A 265 14.35 0.86 7.64
CA ALA A 265 15.47 -0.03 7.38
C ALA A 265 16.82 0.70 7.39
N ALA A 266 16.83 1.98 7.02
CA ALA A 266 18.05 2.79 6.90
C ALA A 266 18.53 3.39 8.23
N THR A 267 17.79 3.26 9.34
CA THR A 267 18.20 3.85 10.62
C THR A 267 19.23 3.00 11.34
N ASP A 268 20.22 3.63 11.97
CA ASP A 268 21.43 2.97 12.50
C ASP A 268 21.18 1.64 13.24
N ALA A 269 20.27 1.63 14.22
CA ALA A 269 19.97 0.42 15.00
C ALA A 269 19.34 -0.70 14.18
N VAL A 270 18.47 -0.36 13.21
CA VAL A 270 17.81 -1.34 12.35
C VAL A 270 18.77 -1.79 11.25
N ALA A 271 19.46 -0.85 10.60
CA ALA A 271 20.44 -1.13 9.56
C ALA A 271 21.57 -2.04 10.05
N ASP A 272 22.15 -1.74 11.22
CA ASP A 272 23.17 -2.58 11.85
C ASP A 272 22.64 -3.98 12.13
N TYR A 273 21.42 -4.08 12.68
CA TYR A 273 20.78 -5.37 12.93
C TYR A 273 20.54 -6.18 11.65
N LEU A 274 20.08 -5.53 10.58
CA LEU A 274 19.85 -6.17 9.28
C LEU A 274 21.16 -6.65 8.65
N ALA A 275 22.24 -5.86 8.76
CA ALA A 275 23.55 -6.23 8.25
C ALA A 275 24.22 -7.34 9.09
N ASN A 276 23.97 -7.35 10.39
CA ASN A 276 24.63 -8.21 11.38
C ASN A 276 23.61 -8.97 12.25
N PRO A 277 22.78 -9.85 11.68
CA PRO A 277 21.77 -10.56 12.45
C PRO A 277 22.41 -11.46 13.53
N PRO A 278 21.83 -11.53 14.75
CA PRO A 278 22.36 -12.37 15.83
C PRO A 278 22.50 -13.84 15.42
N GLY A 279 23.55 -14.51 15.91
CA GLY A 279 23.83 -15.91 15.59
C GLY A 279 24.42 -16.18 14.19
N TYR A 280 24.62 -15.14 13.37
CA TYR A 280 25.27 -15.25 12.06
C TYR A 280 26.74 -14.78 12.13
N GLY A 281 27.61 -15.34 11.28
CA GLY A 281 29.01 -14.89 11.17
C GLY A 281 29.87 -15.04 12.43
N GLY A 282 29.44 -15.87 13.40
CA GLY A 282 30.12 -16.02 14.69
C GLY A 282 29.64 -15.06 15.79
N LEU A 283 28.59 -14.27 15.51
CA LEU A 283 27.98 -13.39 16.51
C LEU A 283 27.21 -14.18 17.57
N PRO A 284 27.13 -13.68 18.82
CA PRO A 284 26.30 -14.28 19.85
C PRO A 284 24.86 -14.43 19.38
N ALA A 285 24.23 -15.54 19.76
CA ALA A 285 22.80 -15.70 19.53
C ALA A 285 22.01 -14.70 20.37
N SER A 286 20.81 -14.34 19.91
CA SER A 286 19.95 -13.47 20.71
C SER A 286 19.46 -14.20 21.97
N PRO A 287 19.17 -13.47 23.07
CA PRO A 287 18.52 -14.06 24.24
C PRO A 287 17.18 -14.74 23.93
N ARG A 288 16.47 -14.29 22.87
CA ARG A 288 15.23 -14.92 22.42
C ARG A 288 15.49 -16.28 21.78
N TRP A 289 16.52 -16.39 20.95
CA TRP A 289 16.95 -17.66 20.39
C TRP A 289 17.39 -18.63 21.48
N GLU A 290 18.17 -18.16 22.47
CA GLU A 290 18.60 -19.01 23.58
C GLU A 290 17.42 -19.51 24.41
N ALA A 291 16.45 -18.64 24.72
CA ALA A 291 15.23 -19.00 25.41
C ALA A 291 14.38 -20.01 24.60
N ALA A 292 14.20 -19.79 23.30
CA ALA A 292 13.48 -20.70 22.42
C ALA A 292 14.18 -22.06 22.33
N ARG A 293 15.51 -22.08 22.12
CA ARG A 293 16.32 -23.31 22.07
C ARG A 293 16.22 -24.12 23.36
N ASN A 294 16.18 -23.47 24.51
CA ASN A 294 16.03 -24.14 25.81
C ASN A 294 14.62 -24.69 26.04
N ALA A 295 13.58 -24.12 25.41
CA ALA A 295 12.21 -24.62 25.50
C ALA A 295 11.94 -25.85 24.63
N TYR A 296 12.77 -26.08 23.59
CA TYR A 296 12.67 -27.24 22.69
C TYR A 296 13.65 -28.38 23.03
N ARG A 297 14.34 -28.30 24.17
CA ARG A 297 15.18 -29.37 24.74
C ARG A 297 14.48 -30.01 25.92
#